data_AF-A0A927TCW0-F1
#
_entry.id   AF-A0A927TCW0-F1
#
_cell.length_a   1.000
_cell.length_b   1.000
_cell.length_c   1.000
_cell.angle_alpha   90.00
_cell.angle_beta   90.00
_cell.angle_gamma   90.00
#
_symmetry.space_group_name_H-M   'P 1'
#
loop_
_entity.id
_entity.type
_entity.pdbx_description
1 polymer ?
#
loop_
_entity_poly.entity_id
_entity_poly.type
_entity_poly.pdbx_seq_one_letter_code
_entity_poly.pdbx_strand_id
1 'polypeptide(L)'
;MFAFKFDWQPNYETGVEAVDTQHKQLMRIGREIEQLIQTKAVGVSPKQLIDIVCELRDYTGYHFYMEEQLMEECGYEDIAQHKKHHQELLKMVMNFDVTRLADDPVGTLEKGRALLQEQIFQHIMKDDMDFAKVYKHYEKIYKRTADAKKKNRSDNENKFGFEVYEFNMTIAYLLRDQTYYGHVVIVNKEKKANLLKLSRLEKDTFVTDVFRLAEAVNKAFEPDSLDYAYYTAADDQLLVHIVPRYKNDEHFNEPFCYKPETPVELSQEEYNRMVERIKKEIV
;
A
#
# COMPACT_ATOMS: atom_id res chain seq x y z
N MET A 1 -7.85 -31.75 24.57
CA MET A 1 -7.56 -30.53 23.78
C MET A 1 -6.22 -30.75 23.10
N PHE A 2 -6.14 -30.68 21.78
CA PHE A 2 -4.84 -30.72 21.11
C PHE A 2 -4.08 -29.43 21.47
N ALA A 3 -2.92 -29.56 22.11
CA ALA A 3 -2.07 -28.42 22.44
C ALA A 3 -1.59 -27.76 21.14
N PHE A 4 -1.74 -26.45 21.02
CA PHE A 4 -1.17 -25.69 19.91
C PHE A 4 0.35 -25.76 20.03
N LYS A 5 1.02 -26.32 19.03
CA LYS A 5 2.46 -26.65 19.13
C LYS A 5 3.42 -25.53 18.74
N PHE A 6 2.90 -24.38 18.30
CA PHE A 6 3.69 -23.27 17.75
C PHE A 6 4.63 -23.71 16.60
N ASP A 7 4.33 -24.82 15.95
CA ASP A 7 5.07 -25.30 14.80
C ASP A 7 4.56 -24.61 13.54
N TRP A 8 5.47 -24.15 12.68
CA TRP A 8 5.08 -23.62 11.38
C TRP A 8 4.47 -24.74 10.54
N GLN A 9 3.34 -24.44 9.91
CA GLN A 9 2.64 -25.35 9.02
C GLN A 9 2.36 -24.64 7.69
N PRO A 10 2.35 -25.35 6.55
CA PRO A 10 2.10 -24.73 5.25
C PRO A 10 0.77 -23.97 5.15
N ASN A 11 -0.24 -24.37 5.93
CA ASN A 11 -1.55 -23.68 5.95
C ASN A 11 -1.54 -22.34 6.70
N TYR A 12 -0.41 -21.95 7.30
CA TYR A 12 -0.19 -20.62 7.88
C TYR A 12 0.53 -19.67 6.92
N GLU A 13 0.95 -20.15 5.74
CA GLU A 13 1.58 -19.30 4.74
C GLU A 13 0.57 -18.32 4.16
N THR A 14 0.83 -17.04 4.42
CA THR A 14 0.18 -15.93 3.71
C THR A 14 0.64 -15.91 2.24
N GLY A 15 1.90 -16.29 2.00
CA GLY A 15 2.61 -16.16 0.73
C GLY A 15 3.11 -14.75 0.46
N VAL A 16 3.18 -13.91 1.49
CA VAL A 16 3.97 -12.68 1.52
C VAL A 16 5.21 -12.97 2.37
N GLU A 17 6.37 -13.13 1.72
CA GLU A 17 7.60 -13.62 2.36
C GLU A 17 8.00 -12.83 3.62
N ALA A 18 7.84 -11.49 3.57
CA ALA A 18 8.14 -10.61 4.70
C ALA A 18 7.25 -10.90 5.91
N VAL A 19 5.95 -11.16 5.69
CA VAL A 19 4.97 -11.47 6.73
C VAL A 19 5.20 -12.88 7.28
N ASP A 20 5.36 -13.87 6.39
CA ASP A 20 5.60 -15.27 6.78
C ASP A 20 6.90 -15.41 7.60
N THR A 21 7.93 -14.62 7.29
CA THR A 21 9.17 -14.59 8.06
C THR A 21 8.94 -14.07 9.48
N GLN A 22 8.11 -13.05 9.65
CA GLN A 22 7.77 -12.48 10.95
C GLN A 22 6.89 -13.44 11.76
N HIS A 23 5.88 -14.06 11.14
CA HIS A 23 5.06 -15.08 11.82
C HIS A 23 5.89 -16.28 12.29
N LYS A 24 6.87 -16.73 11.50
CA LYS A 24 7.81 -17.79 11.90
C LYS A 24 8.63 -17.40 13.13
N GLN A 25 9.01 -16.13 13.28
CA GLN A 25 9.73 -15.66 14.47
C GLN A 25 8.82 -15.60 15.70
N LEU A 26 7.58 -15.14 15.57
CA LEU A 26 6.60 -15.23 16.66
C LEU A 26 6.36 -16.69 17.09
N MET A 27 6.33 -17.63 16.13
CA MET A 27 6.24 -19.06 16.43
C MET A 27 7.47 -19.61 17.14
N ARG A 28 8.68 -19.15 16.79
CA ARG A 28 9.89 -19.50 17.54
C ARG A 28 9.78 -19.05 19.00
N ILE A 29 9.39 -17.80 19.25
CA ILE A 29 9.19 -17.27 20.62
C ILE A 29 8.16 -18.12 21.39
N GLY A 30 7.04 -18.47 20.75
CA GLY A 30 6.04 -19.36 21.34
C GLY A 30 6.59 -20.76 21.68
N ARG A 31 7.44 -21.33 20.81
CA ARG A 31 8.12 -22.61 21.08
C ARG A 31 9.08 -22.53 22.25
N GLU A 32 9.81 -21.42 22.38
CA GLU A 32 10.73 -21.21 23.52
C GLU A 32 9.96 -21.10 24.83
N ILE A 33 8.84 -20.37 24.85
CA ILE A 33 7.93 -20.32 26.01
C ILE A 33 7.40 -21.72 26.36
N GLU A 34 6.96 -22.49 25.37
CA GLU A 34 6.52 -23.88 25.57
C GLU A 34 7.63 -24.77 26.14
N GLN A 35 8.85 -24.64 25.64
CA GLN A 35 9.99 -25.39 26.16
C GLN A 35 10.29 -25.03 27.63
N LEU A 36 10.22 -23.75 27.99
CA LEU A 36 10.41 -23.29 29.36
C LEU A 36 9.32 -23.86 30.30
N ILE A 37 8.07 -23.92 29.83
CA ILE A 37 6.96 -24.54 30.57
C ILE A 37 7.23 -26.05 30.77
N GLN A 38 7.56 -26.77 29.70
CA GLN A 38 7.76 -28.23 29.74
C GLN A 38 8.95 -28.64 30.60
N THR A 39 10.02 -27.85 30.58
CA THR A 39 11.22 -28.04 31.42
C THR A 39 11.06 -27.50 32.83
N LYS A 40 9.88 -26.95 33.17
CA LYS A 40 9.58 -26.29 34.46
C LYS A 40 10.57 -25.18 34.82
N ALA A 41 11.13 -24.52 33.80
CA ALA A 41 12.17 -23.50 33.92
C ALA A 41 13.39 -23.94 34.77
N VAL A 42 13.69 -25.24 34.84
CA VAL A 42 14.81 -25.75 35.64
C VAL A 42 16.14 -25.24 35.07
N GLY A 43 16.94 -24.59 35.92
CA GLY A 43 18.25 -24.04 35.53
C GLY A 43 18.17 -22.72 34.73
N VAL A 44 16.98 -22.13 34.62
CA VAL A 44 16.77 -20.85 33.93
C VAL A 44 16.77 -19.71 34.95
N SER A 45 17.54 -18.66 34.67
CA SER A 45 17.58 -17.48 35.54
C SER A 45 16.34 -16.58 35.35
N PRO A 46 15.92 -15.80 36.38
CA PRO A 46 14.83 -14.82 36.23
C PRO A 46 15.06 -13.83 35.09
N LYS A 47 16.31 -13.45 34.83
CA LYS A 47 16.67 -12.57 33.70
C LYS A 47 16.29 -13.21 32.36
N GLN A 48 16.62 -14.48 32.14
CA GLN A 48 16.29 -15.19 30.89
C GLN A 48 14.77 -15.30 30.69
N LEU A 49 14.00 -15.47 31.77
CA LEU A 49 12.53 -15.47 31.72
C LEU A 49 11.96 -14.09 31.34
N ILE A 50 12.56 -13.02 31.85
CA ILE A 50 12.18 -11.65 31.48
C ILE A 50 12.57 -11.37 30.03
N ASP A 51 13.77 -11.77 29.61
CA ASP A 51 14.29 -11.53 28.27
C ASP A 51 13.37 -12.12 27.19
N ILE A 52 12.84 -13.34 27.36
CA ILE A 52 11.91 -13.96 26.39
C ILE A 52 10.57 -13.20 26.29
N VAL A 53 10.07 -12.64 27.39
CA VAL A 53 8.83 -11.83 27.36
C VAL A 53 9.08 -10.45 26.77
N CYS A 54 10.23 -9.84 27.03
CA CYS A 54 10.65 -8.61 26.37
C CYS A 54 10.80 -8.83 24.86
N GLU A 55 11.40 -9.93 24.44
CA GLU A 55 11.50 -10.30 23.04
C GLU A 55 10.12 -10.43 22.37
N LEU A 56 9.16 -11.07 23.05
CA LEU A 56 7.78 -11.12 22.57
C LEU A 56 7.18 -9.72 22.37
N ARG A 57 7.31 -8.83 23.37
CA ARG A 57 6.79 -7.45 23.30
C ARG A 57 7.35 -6.68 22.11
N ASP A 58 8.68 -6.69 21.99
CA ASP A 58 9.38 -5.95 20.95
C ASP A 58 9.04 -6.49 19.57
N TYR A 59 8.99 -7.82 19.42
CA TYR A 59 8.73 -8.45 18.14
C TYR A 59 7.27 -8.29 17.69
N THR A 60 6.30 -8.38 18.61
CA THR A 60 4.89 -8.10 18.30
C THR A 60 4.70 -6.64 17.86
N GLY A 61 5.32 -5.68 18.55
CA GLY A 61 5.24 -4.27 18.16
C GLY A 61 5.86 -4.00 16.78
N TYR A 62 7.03 -4.61 16.51
CA TYR A 62 7.67 -4.50 15.20
C TYR A 62 6.83 -5.13 14.08
N HIS A 63 6.29 -6.32 14.30
CA HIS A 63 5.45 -7.02 13.33
C HIS A 63 4.23 -6.18 12.91
N PHE A 64 3.47 -5.68 13.89
CA PHE A 64 2.30 -4.84 13.63
C PHE A 64 2.66 -3.55 12.89
N TYR A 65 3.74 -2.88 13.29
CA TYR A 65 4.22 -1.70 12.59
C TYR A 65 4.52 -1.99 11.11
N MET A 66 5.25 -3.08 10.83
CA MET A 66 5.59 -3.45 9.46
C MET A 66 4.34 -3.80 8.63
N GLU A 67 3.40 -4.55 9.19
CA GLU A 67 2.16 -4.91 8.51
C GLU A 67 1.31 -3.67 8.20
N GLU A 68 1.22 -2.72 9.14
CA GLU A 68 0.53 -1.46 8.94
C GLU A 68 1.11 -0.63 7.79
N GLN A 69 2.43 -0.63 7.61
CA GLN A 69 3.06 0.02 6.46
C GLN A 69 2.67 -0.66 5.14
N LEU A 70 2.62 -1.99 5.11
CA LEU A 70 2.19 -2.72 3.92
C LEU A 70 0.70 -2.52 3.61
N MET A 71 -0.14 -2.40 4.65
CA MET A 71 -1.56 -2.06 4.51
C MET A 71 -1.76 -0.65 3.95
N GLU A 72 -0.98 0.33 4.41
CA GLU A 72 -0.98 1.69 3.87
C GLU A 72 -0.56 1.69 2.40
N GLU A 73 0.50 0.96 2.08
CA GLU A 73 1.05 0.89 0.72
C GLU A 73 0.05 0.32 -0.29
N CYS A 74 -0.66 -0.75 0.08
CA CYS A 74 -1.63 -1.40 -0.81
C CYS A 74 -3.04 -0.80 -0.74
N GLY A 75 -3.26 0.21 0.12
CA GLY A 75 -4.57 0.85 0.32
C GLY A 75 -5.63 -0.10 0.90
N TYR A 76 -5.26 -0.91 1.91
CA TYR A 76 -6.17 -1.88 2.52
C TYR A 76 -7.38 -1.19 3.18
N GLU A 77 -8.59 -1.54 2.71
CA GLU A 77 -9.85 -0.86 3.09
C GLU A 77 -10.12 -0.91 4.60
N ASP A 78 -9.81 -2.02 5.25
CA ASP A 78 -10.08 -2.26 6.67
C ASP A 78 -8.94 -1.84 7.62
N ILE A 79 -7.94 -1.08 7.13
CA ILE A 79 -6.74 -0.71 7.89
C ILE A 79 -7.05 -0.07 9.26
N ALA A 80 -8.08 0.78 9.33
CA ALA A 80 -8.43 1.46 10.58
C ALA A 80 -8.89 0.46 11.67
N GLN A 81 -9.65 -0.56 11.27
CA GLN A 81 -10.12 -1.61 12.17
C GLN A 81 -8.97 -2.57 12.54
N HIS A 82 -8.10 -2.90 11.59
CA HIS A 82 -6.92 -3.75 11.82
C HIS A 82 -5.94 -3.08 12.80
N LYS A 83 -5.60 -1.80 12.59
CA LYS A 83 -4.77 -1.00 13.52
C LYS A 83 -5.34 -0.92 14.92
N LYS A 84 -6.66 -0.80 15.04
CA LYS A 84 -7.33 -0.81 16.35
C LYS A 84 -7.13 -2.15 17.06
N HIS A 85 -7.25 -3.26 16.33
CA HIS A 85 -7.01 -4.60 16.87
C HIS A 85 -5.54 -4.75 17.31
N HIS A 86 -4.57 -4.30 16.51
CA HIS A 86 -3.15 -4.25 16.90
C HIS A 86 -2.92 -3.49 18.20
N GLN A 87 -3.53 -2.32 18.38
CA GLN A 87 -3.40 -1.53 19.60
C GLN A 87 -3.95 -2.26 20.83
N GLU A 88 -5.04 -3.00 20.68
CA GLU A 88 -5.63 -3.81 21.75
C GLU A 88 -4.70 -4.98 22.12
N LEU A 89 -4.19 -5.71 21.12
CA LEU A 89 -3.24 -6.81 21.31
C LEU A 89 -1.93 -6.32 21.95
N LEU A 90 -1.37 -5.22 21.47
CA LEU A 90 -0.13 -4.64 22.00
C LEU A 90 -0.30 -4.23 23.47
N LYS A 91 -1.45 -3.66 23.86
CA LYS A 91 -1.76 -3.37 25.26
C LYS A 91 -1.76 -4.63 26.12
N MET A 92 -2.30 -5.75 25.63
CA MET A 92 -2.29 -7.01 26.38
C MET A 92 -0.87 -7.53 26.59
N VAL A 93 -0.03 -7.50 25.55
CA VAL A 93 1.37 -7.96 25.61
C VAL A 93 2.23 -7.06 26.50
N MET A 94 2.01 -5.74 26.47
CA MET A 94 2.71 -4.78 27.33
C MET A 94 2.29 -4.88 28.80
N ASN A 95 1.00 -5.13 29.07
CA ASN A 95 0.47 -5.27 30.44
C ASN A 95 0.72 -6.65 31.05
N PHE A 96 1.32 -7.57 30.32
CA PHE A 96 1.67 -8.88 30.85
C PHE A 96 2.60 -8.76 32.07
N ASP A 97 2.19 -9.30 33.21
CA ASP A 97 2.93 -9.12 34.46
C ASP A 97 4.19 -10.00 34.51
N VAL A 98 5.35 -9.38 34.27
CA VAL A 98 6.67 -10.04 34.34
C VAL A 98 7.21 -10.17 35.75
N THR A 99 6.63 -9.48 36.75
CA THR A 99 7.17 -9.46 38.11
C THR A 99 7.06 -10.82 38.79
N ARG A 100 6.05 -11.61 38.40
CA ARG A 100 5.81 -12.96 38.91
C ARG A 100 6.68 -14.05 38.28
N LEU A 101 7.49 -13.73 37.27
CA LEU A 101 8.33 -14.73 36.60
C LEU A 101 9.39 -15.34 37.52
N ALA A 102 9.83 -14.61 38.56
CA ALA A 102 10.80 -15.14 39.52
C ALA A 102 10.16 -16.12 40.53
N ASP A 103 8.95 -15.81 41.01
CA ASP A 103 8.28 -16.56 42.08
C ASP A 103 7.42 -17.72 41.55
N ASP A 104 6.81 -17.55 40.38
CA ASP A 104 5.95 -18.52 39.71
C ASP A 104 6.23 -18.54 38.19
N PRO A 105 7.41 -19.02 37.75
CA PRO A 105 7.80 -19.03 36.35
C PRO A 105 6.78 -19.73 35.45
N VAL A 106 6.41 -20.97 35.81
CA VAL A 106 5.57 -21.83 34.97
C VAL A 106 4.15 -21.28 34.88
N GLY A 107 3.53 -20.91 36.02
CA GLY A 107 2.18 -20.36 36.03
C GLY A 107 2.09 -19.02 35.30
N THR A 108 3.16 -18.22 35.33
CA THR A 108 3.23 -16.96 34.59
C THR A 108 3.42 -17.22 33.09
N LEU A 109 4.35 -18.08 32.69
CA LEU A 109 4.57 -18.44 31.28
C LEU A 109 3.34 -19.09 30.63
N GLU A 110 2.58 -19.90 31.37
CA GLU A 110 1.30 -20.48 30.92
C GLU A 110 0.28 -19.41 30.50
N LYS A 111 0.22 -18.28 31.23
CA LYS A 111 -0.61 -17.12 30.84
C LYS A 111 -0.06 -16.45 29.58
N GLY A 112 1.26 -16.37 29.44
CA GLY A 112 1.93 -15.81 28.26
C GLY A 112 1.66 -16.65 27.02
N ARG A 113 1.70 -17.97 27.17
CA ARG A 113 1.30 -18.93 26.12
C ARG A 113 -0.15 -18.74 25.71
N ALA A 114 -1.06 -18.63 26.68
CA ALA A 114 -2.48 -18.42 26.39
C ALA A 114 -2.69 -17.11 25.62
N LEU A 115 -2.04 -16.01 26.04
CA LEU A 115 -2.06 -14.73 25.32
C LEU A 115 -1.57 -14.89 23.87
N LEU A 116 -0.43 -15.55 23.67
CA LEU A 116 0.11 -15.82 22.33
C LEU A 116 -0.88 -16.62 21.48
N GLN A 117 -1.37 -17.75 21.99
CA GLN A 117 -2.21 -18.67 21.24
C GLN A 117 -3.59 -18.09 20.92
N GLU A 118 -4.24 -17.47 21.91
CA GLU A 118 -5.65 -17.07 21.82
C GLU A 118 -5.83 -15.66 21.26
N GLN A 119 -4.81 -14.82 21.33
CA GLN A 119 -4.89 -13.45 20.84
C GLN A 119 -4.01 -13.28 19.58
N ILE A 120 -2.69 -13.42 19.71
CA ILE A 120 -1.75 -13.13 18.61
C ILE A 120 -1.91 -14.13 17.45
N PHE A 121 -1.93 -15.43 17.72
CA PHE A 121 -2.05 -16.41 16.64
C PHE A 121 -3.44 -16.50 16.03
N GLN A 122 -4.50 -16.20 16.80
CA GLN A 122 -5.85 -16.10 16.23
C GLN A 122 -5.95 -14.91 15.27
N HIS A 123 -5.34 -13.78 15.61
CA HIS A 123 -5.23 -12.63 14.73
C HIS A 123 -4.46 -12.96 13.45
N ILE A 124 -3.24 -13.50 13.58
CA ILE A 124 -2.39 -13.91 12.45
C ILE A 124 -3.10 -14.87 11.49
N MET A 125 -3.84 -15.85 12.03
CA MET A 125 -4.51 -16.86 11.19
C MET A 125 -5.79 -16.37 10.53
N LYS A 126 -6.23 -15.15 10.82
CA LYS A 126 -7.50 -14.62 10.33
C LYS A 126 -7.32 -13.27 9.65
N ASP A 127 -6.94 -12.26 10.41
CA ASP A 127 -6.91 -10.87 9.96
C ASP A 127 -5.75 -10.67 8.97
N ASP A 128 -4.52 -11.10 9.34
CA ASP A 128 -3.35 -11.01 8.47
C ASP A 128 -3.52 -11.83 7.19
N MET A 129 -4.24 -12.96 7.26
CA MET A 129 -4.54 -13.78 6.08
C MET A 129 -5.45 -13.05 5.09
N ASP A 130 -6.38 -12.22 5.57
CA ASP A 130 -7.26 -11.42 4.72
C ASP A 130 -6.52 -10.22 4.12
N PHE A 131 -5.73 -9.51 4.92
CA PHE A 131 -4.82 -8.47 4.43
C PHE A 131 -3.85 -9.03 3.38
N ALA A 132 -3.19 -10.16 3.66
CA ALA A 132 -2.17 -10.71 2.78
C ALA A 132 -2.72 -11.16 1.41
N LYS A 133 -3.98 -11.60 1.33
CA LYS A 133 -4.64 -11.87 0.04
C LYS A 133 -4.70 -10.61 -0.82
N VAL A 134 -5.05 -9.48 -0.22
CA VAL A 134 -5.10 -8.18 -0.90
C VAL A 134 -3.69 -7.75 -1.30
N TYR A 135 -2.75 -7.81 -0.37
CA TYR A 135 -1.36 -7.41 -0.62
C TYR A 135 -0.69 -8.25 -1.72
N LYS A 136 -0.93 -9.56 -1.80
CA LYS A 136 -0.40 -10.40 -2.90
C LYS A 136 -0.95 -10.02 -4.26
N HIS A 137 -2.22 -9.67 -4.33
CA HIS A 137 -2.81 -9.20 -5.58
C HIS A 137 -2.21 -7.86 -5.98
N TYR A 138 -2.05 -6.95 -5.02
CA TYR A 138 -1.33 -5.68 -5.19
C TYR A 138 0.11 -5.89 -5.68
N GLU A 139 0.90 -6.73 -5.02
CA GLU A 139 2.30 -6.98 -5.36
C GLU A 139 2.45 -7.52 -6.79
N LYS A 140 1.53 -8.40 -7.21
CA LYS A 140 1.50 -8.95 -8.57
C LYS A 140 1.21 -7.88 -9.61
N ILE A 141 0.26 -6.98 -9.34
CA ILE A 141 -0.04 -5.85 -10.23
C ILE A 141 1.16 -4.91 -10.28
N TYR A 142 1.74 -4.57 -9.14
CA TYR A 142 2.88 -3.66 -9.05
C TYR A 142 4.09 -4.17 -9.85
N LYS A 143 4.49 -5.44 -9.67
CA LYS A 143 5.59 -6.05 -10.44
C LYS A 143 5.32 -5.98 -11.96
N ARG A 144 4.11 -6.36 -12.39
CA ARG A 144 3.73 -6.38 -13.81
C ARG A 144 3.69 -4.98 -14.43
N THR A 145 3.23 -3.98 -13.68
CA THR A 145 3.17 -2.59 -14.14
C THR A 145 4.55 -1.93 -14.17
N ALA A 146 5.43 -2.22 -13.22
CA ALA A 146 6.83 -1.75 -13.22
C ALA A 146 7.60 -2.21 -14.46
N ASP A 147 7.43 -3.48 -14.86
CA ASP A 147 8.02 -4.01 -16.09
C ASP A 147 7.44 -3.33 -17.34
N ALA A 148 6.12 -3.07 -17.34
CA ALA A 148 5.45 -2.39 -18.44
C ALA A 148 5.92 -0.92 -18.60
N LYS A 149 6.18 -0.19 -17.50
CA LYS A 149 6.78 1.16 -17.57
C LYS A 149 8.13 1.12 -18.29
N LYS A 150 9.04 0.23 -17.86
CA LYS A 150 10.41 0.15 -18.44
C LYS A 150 10.38 -0.05 -19.95
N LYS A 151 9.43 -0.84 -20.44
CA LYS A 151 9.27 -1.13 -21.87
C LYS A 151 8.76 0.05 -22.69
N ASN A 152 7.89 0.89 -22.12
CA ASN A 152 7.11 1.87 -22.88
C ASN A 152 7.51 3.34 -22.61
N ARG A 153 8.51 3.61 -21.76
CA ARG A 153 8.81 4.97 -21.27
C ARG A 153 9.08 5.98 -22.39
N SER A 154 10.03 5.69 -23.28
CA SER A 154 10.38 6.59 -24.39
C SER A 154 9.21 6.84 -25.34
N ASP A 155 8.44 5.78 -25.63
CA ASP A 155 7.29 5.86 -26.52
C ASP A 155 6.19 6.73 -25.92
N ASN A 156 5.94 6.61 -24.62
CA ASN A 156 4.98 7.43 -23.91
C ASN A 156 5.42 8.89 -23.81
N GLU A 157 6.67 9.19 -23.51
CA GLU A 157 7.18 10.58 -23.47
C GLU A 157 7.05 11.24 -24.85
N ASN A 158 7.33 10.50 -25.93
CA ASN A 158 7.10 10.99 -27.29
C ASN A 158 5.61 11.22 -27.58
N LYS A 159 4.74 10.28 -27.18
CA LYS A 159 3.30 10.31 -27.45
C LYS A 159 2.53 11.35 -26.63
N PHE A 160 2.87 11.51 -25.36
CA PHE A 160 2.06 12.23 -24.38
C PHE A 160 2.70 13.51 -23.86
N GLY A 161 4.03 13.62 -23.82
CA GLY A 161 4.72 14.82 -23.33
C GLY A 161 5.65 14.53 -22.16
N PHE A 162 5.65 15.41 -21.16
CA PHE A 162 6.62 15.41 -20.08
C PHE A 162 6.12 14.61 -18.88
N GLU A 163 6.88 13.60 -18.43
CA GLU A 163 6.52 12.79 -17.24
C GLU A 163 6.42 13.69 -15.99
N VAL A 164 5.25 13.66 -15.35
CA VAL A 164 4.96 14.43 -14.12
C VAL A 164 5.18 13.55 -12.90
N TYR A 165 4.51 12.41 -12.84
CA TYR A 165 4.54 11.54 -11.67
C TYR A 165 4.27 10.08 -12.06
N GLU A 166 4.97 9.15 -11.41
CA GLU A 166 4.74 7.73 -11.55
C GLU A 166 3.94 7.23 -10.34
N PHE A 167 2.70 6.83 -10.57
CA PHE A 167 1.93 6.05 -9.61
C PHE A 167 2.25 4.56 -9.76
N ASN A 168 1.66 3.71 -8.92
CA ASN A 168 1.88 2.26 -8.99
C ASN A 168 1.41 1.69 -10.34
N MET A 169 0.18 2.00 -10.75
CA MET A 169 -0.41 1.45 -11.98
C MET A 169 -0.29 2.38 -13.19
N THR A 170 -0.18 3.68 -12.94
CA THR A 170 -0.30 4.70 -13.98
C THR A 170 0.91 5.63 -14.01
N ILE A 171 1.02 6.40 -15.09
CA ILE A 171 2.00 7.47 -15.21
C ILE A 171 1.27 8.72 -15.70
N ALA A 172 1.51 9.85 -15.04
CA ALA A 172 1.00 11.14 -15.43
C ALA A 172 1.99 11.86 -16.35
N TYR A 173 1.48 12.49 -17.41
CA TYR A 173 2.25 13.34 -18.32
C TYR A 173 1.56 14.70 -18.48
N LEU A 174 2.36 15.75 -18.51
CA LEU A 174 1.94 17.07 -18.97
C LEU A 174 2.02 17.09 -20.50
N LEU A 175 0.91 17.43 -21.16
CA LEU A 175 0.86 17.48 -22.62
C LEU A 175 1.73 18.61 -23.17
N ARG A 176 2.26 18.44 -24.39
CA ARG A 176 2.94 19.52 -25.11
C ARG A 176 1.96 20.61 -25.55
N ASP A 177 0.79 20.21 -26.03
CA ASP A 177 -0.28 21.16 -26.28
C ASP A 177 -0.85 21.64 -24.94
N GLN A 178 -0.70 22.95 -24.70
CA GLN A 178 -1.19 23.67 -23.53
C GLN A 178 -2.23 24.73 -23.93
N THR A 179 -2.97 24.47 -25.02
CA THR A 179 -4.20 25.24 -25.34
C THR A 179 -5.12 25.31 -24.13
N TYR A 180 -5.18 24.22 -23.36
CA TYR A 180 -5.73 24.20 -22.01
C TYR A 180 -4.60 24.18 -20.99
N TYR A 181 -4.39 25.28 -20.28
CA TYR A 181 -3.24 25.45 -19.39
C TYR A 181 -3.31 24.50 -18.18
N GLY A 182 -2.32 23.61 -18.08
CA GLY A 182 -2.27 22.56 -17.06
C GLY A 182 -2.87 21.23 -17.51
N HIS A 183 -3.15 21.06 -18.80
CA HIS A 183 -3.70 19.82 -19.35
C HIS A 183 -2.73 18.66 -19.19
N VAL A 184 -3.18 17.64 -18.45
CA VAL A 184 -2.42 16.40 -18.22
C VAL A 184 -3.17 15.19 -18.78
N VAL A 185 -2.42 14.14 -19.00
CA VAL A 185 -2.95 12.80 -19.27
C VAL A 185 -2.37 11.81 -18.28
N ILE A 186 -3.20 10.94 -17.74
CA ILE A 186 -2.80 9.80 -16.94
C ILE A 186 -3.03 8.52 -17.71
N VAL A 187 -1.98 7.70 -17.83
CA VAL A 187 -1.97 6.52 -18.69
C VAL A 187 -1.71 5.27 -17.86
N ASN A 188 -2.45 4.20 -18.17
CA ASN A 188 -2.16 2.90 -17.58
C ASN A 188 -0.82 2.37 -18.12
N LYS A 189 0.04 1.86 -17.24
CA LYS A 189 1.32 1.26 -17.64
C LYS A 189 1.12 0.04 -18.53
N GLU A 190 0.03 -0.70 -18.29
CA GLU A 190 -0.37 -1.85 -19.10
C GLU A 190 -1.35 -1.51 -20.21
N LYS A 191 -1.16 -2.14 -21.36
CA LYS A 191 -2.07 -2.06 -22.51
C LYS A 191 -3.28 -2.93 -22.25
N LYS A 192 -4.35 -2.30 -21.76
CA LYS A 192 -5.66 -2.89 -21.50
C LYS A 192 -6.72 -2.02 -22.15
N ALA A 193 -7.37 -2.57 -23.17
CA ALA A 193 -8.24 -1.83 -24.08
C ALA A 193 -9.42 -1.07 -23.44
N ASN A 194 -9.81 -1.37 -22.19
CA ASN A 194 -10.79 -0.58 -21.44
C ASN A 194 -10.84 -1.03 -19.97
N LEU A 195 -11.60 -0.29 -19.16
CA LEU A 195 -11.85 -0.57 -17.75
C LEU A 195 -12.38 -1.98 -17.49
N LEU A 196 -13.14 -2.59 -18.40
CA LEU A 196 -13.69 -3.94 -18.17
C LEU A 196 -12.60 -5.03 -18.13
N LYS A 197 -11.40 -4.74 -18.64
CA LYS A 197 -10.23 -5.64 -18.59
C LYS A 197 -9.40 -5.50 -17.30
N LEU A 198 -9.76 -4.57 -16.42
CA LEU A 198 -9.19 -4.42 -15.09
C LEU A 198 -9.96 -5.27 -14.08
N SER A 199 -9.24 -5.96 -13.20
CA SER A 199 -9.78 -6.54 -11.96
C SER A 199 -10.30 -5.42 -11.04
N ARG A 200 -11.05 -5.78 -10.00
CA ARG A 200 -11.62 -4.79 -9.06
C ARG A 200 -10.55 -3.88 -8.47
N LEU A 201 -9.51 -4.46 -7.85
CA LEU A 201 -8.40 -3.70 -7.28
C LEU A 201 -7.75 -2.77 -8.32
N GLU A 202 -7.51 -3.26 -9.53
CA GLU A 202 -6.91 -2.44 -10.59
C GLU A 202 -7.78 -1.24 -11.00
N LYS A 203 -9.11 -1.39 -10.99
CA LYS A 203 -10.03 -0.26 -11.25
C LYS A 203 -9.97 0.74 -10.12
N ASP A 204 -10.06 0.26 -8.89
CA ASP A 204 -10.07 1.10 -7.70
C ASP A 204 -8.74 1.89 -7.62
N THR A 205 -7.60 1.24 -7.89
CA THR A 205 -6.30 1.91 -7.98
C THR A 205 -6.24 2.91 -9.15
N PHE A 206 -6.67 2.53 -10.35
CA PHE A 206 -6.64 3.44 -11.52
C PHE A 206 -7.47 4.70 -11.27
N VAL A 207 -8.67 4.55 -10.73
CA VAL A 207 -9.56 5.67 -10.41
C VAL A 207 -8.97 6.54 -9.29
N THR A 208 -8.38 5.93 -8.27
CA THR A 208 -7.68 6.66 -7.20
C THR A 208 -6.51 7.48 -7.74
N ASP A 209 -5.69 6.91 -8.63
CA ASP A 209 -4.59 7.63 -9.29
C ASP A 209 -5.11 8.85 -10.08
N VAL A 210 -6.22 8.69 -10.82
CA VAL A 210 -6.87 9.79 -11.56
C VAL A 210 -7.30 10.91 -10.62
N PHE A 211 -7.95 10.58 -9.50
CA PHE A 211 -8.39 11.58 -8.52
C PHE A 211 -7.22 12.31 -7.86
N ARG A 212 -6.18 11.59 -7.43
CA ARG A 212 -4.99 12.21 -6.83
C ARG A 212 -4.31 13.18 -7.79
N LEU A 213 -4.17 12.81 -9.07
CA LEU A 213 -3.64 13.71 -10.08
C LEU A 213 -4.56 14.92 -10.30
N ALA A 214 -5.88 14.71 -10.36
CA ALA A 214 -6.84 15.79 -10.54
C ALA A 214 -6.81 16.80 -9.39
N GLU A 215 -6.75 16.34 -8.14
CA GLU A 215 -6.61 17.21 -6.97
C GLU A 215 -5.32 18.03 -7.02
N ALA A 216 -4.20 17.39 -7.40
CA ALA A 216 -2.92 18.07 -7.54
C ALA A 216 -2.95 19.13 -8.63
N VAL A 217 -3.54 18.83 -9.79
CA VAL A 217 -3.74 19.80 -10.89
C VAL A 217 -4.66 20.94 -10.46
N ASN A 218 -5.75 20.63 -9.75
CA ASN A 218 -6.68 21.64 -9.23
C ASN A 218 -5.99 22.62 -8.27
N LYS A 219 -5.23 22.10 -7.30
CA LYS A 219 -4.45 22.94 -6.36
C LYS A 219 -3.34 23.70 -7.08
N ALA A 220 -2.68 23.05 -8.03
CA ALA A 220 -1.60 23.65 -8.78
C ALA A 220 -2.10 24.84 -9.58
N PHE A 221 -3.22 24.74 -10.31
CA PHE A 221 -3.57 25.78 -11.29
C PHE A 221 -4.86 26.55 -11.01
N GLU A 222 -5.64 26.14 -10.01
CA GLU A 222 -6.87 26.80 -9.59
C GLU A 222 -7.84 27.11 -10.76
N PRO A 223 -8.17 26.13 -11.62
CA PRO A 223 -9.07 26.36 -12.74
C PRO A 223 -10.50 26.63 -12.29
N ASP A 224 -11.30 27.23 -13.18
CA ASP A 224 -12.73 27.44 -12.96
C ASP A 224 -13.51 26.11 -12.99
N SER A 225 -13.06 25.13 -13.79
CA SER A 225 -13.56 23.76 -13.79
C SER A 225 -12.53 22.75 -14.29
N LEU A 226 -12.81 21.46 -14.09
CA LEU A 226 -12.02 20.35 -14.60
C LEU A 226 -12.89 19.42 -15.45
N ASP A 227 -12.49 19.24 -16.72
CA ASP A 227 -13.09 18.24 -17.60
C ASP A 227 -12.29 16.94 -17.55
N TYR A 228 -12.96 15.81 -17.77
CA TYR A 228 -12.36 14.49 -17.85
C TYR A 228 -12.77 13.80 -19.15
N ALA A 229 -11.82 13.19 -19.84
CA ALA A 229 -12.15 12.35 -20.98
C ALA A 229 -11.34 11.05 -21.01
N TYR A 230 -12.07 9.94 -21.03
CA TYR A 230 -11.54 8.61 -21.15
C TYR A 230 -11.30 8.24 -22.60
N TYR A 231 -10.13 7.68 -22.89
CA TYR A 231 -9.83 7.10 -24.18
C TYR A 231 -9.09 5.77 -24.05
N THR A 232 -9.25 4.97 -25.09
CA THR A 232 -8.36 3.87 -25.39
C THR A 232 -7.58 4.24 -26.65
N ALA A 233 -6.25 4.33 -26.53
CA ALA A 233 -5.41 4.56 -27.68
C ALA A 233 -5.38 3.35 -28.62
N ALA A 234 -4.93 3.54 -29.86
CA ALA A 234 -4.88 2.49 -30.89
C ALA A 234 -4.05 1.25 -30.48
N ASP A 235 -3.16 1.40 -29.52
CA ASP A 235 -2.33 0.33 -28.96
C ASP A 235 -2.91 -0.27 -27.66
N ASP A 236 -4.24 -0.19 -27.48
CA ASP A 236 -4.98 -0.65 -26.31
C ASP A 236 -4.57 0.02 -24.99
N GLN A 237 -3.89 1.16 -25.04
CA GLN A 237 -3.49 1.88 -23.84
C GLN A 237 -4.65 2.71 -23.29
N LEU A 238 -5.06 2.38 -22.07
CA LEU A 238 -6.08 3.13 -21.35
C LEU A 238 -5.51 4.45 -20.83
N LEU A 239 -6.20 5.56 -21.07
CA LEU A 239 -5.79 6.87 -20.61
C LEU A 239 -6.98 7.78 -20.26
N VAL A 240 -6.72 8.76 -19.40
CA VAL A 240 -7.68 9.81 -19.03
C VAL A 240 -7.00 11.15 -19.17
N HIS A 241 -7.64 12.05 -19.93
CA HIS A 241 -7.29 13.45 -19.92
C HIS A 241 -7.96 14.14 -18.75
N ILE A 242 -7.20 15.00 -18.05
CA ILE A 242 -7.70 15.91 -17.03
C ILE A 242 -7.39 17.32 -17.55
N VAL A 243 -8.45 18.08 -17.81
CA VAL A 243 -8.38 19.33 -18.57
C VAL A 243 -8.84 20.49 -17.70
N PRO A 244 -7.92 21.30 -17.14
CA PRO A 244 -8.25 22.56 -16.50
C PRO A 244 -8.90 23.52 -17.50
N ARG A 245 -10.04 24.11 -17.12
CA ARG A 245 -10.78 25.08 -17.93
C ARG A 245 -10.86 26.41 -17.20
N TYR A 246 -10.74 27.50 -17.96
CA TYR A 246 -10.79 28.86 -17.43
C TYR A 246 -11.81 29.69 -18.21
N LYS A 247 -12.51 30.62 -17.56
CA LYS A 247 -13.57 31.43 -18.19
C LYS A 247 -13.12 32.22 -19.42
N ASN A 248 -11.82 32.45 -19.57
CA ASN A 248 -11.21 33.12 -20.73
C ASN A 248 -10.81 32.17 -21.87
N ASP A 249 -11.02 30.86 -21.72
CA ASP A 249 -10.89 29.90 -22.83
C ASP A 249 -11.92 30.24 -23.92
N GLU A 250 -11.50 30.20 -25.19
CA GLU A 250 -12.35 30.52 -26.35
C GLU A 250 -13.66 29.69 -26.38
N HIS A 251 -13.61 28.46 -25.87
CA HIS A 251 -14.70 27.50 -25.87
C HIS A 251 -15.10 27.03 -24.45
N PHE A 252 -15.04 27.90 -23.44
CA PHE A 252 -15.23 27.52 -22.02
C PHE A 252 -16.51 26.70 -21.73
N ASN A 253 -17.64 27.04 -22.37
CA ASN A 253 -18.93 26.36 -22.14
C ASN A 253 -19.19 25.19 -23.11
N GLU A 254 -18.19 24.77 -23.87
CA GLU A 254 -18.27 23.68 -24.84
C GLU A 254 -17.33 22.53 -24.44
N PRO A 255 -17.62 21.29 -24.89
CA PRO A 255 -16.67 20.19 -24.74
C PRO A 255 -15.29 20.58 -25.26
N PHE A 256 -14.24 20.28 -24.51
CA PHE A 256 -12.89 20.64 -24.92
C PHE A 256 -12.54 19.99 -26.27
N CYS A 257 -11.75 20.69 -27.07
CA CYS A 257 -11.26 20.19 -28.34
C CYS A 257 -9.99 19.37 -28.13
N TYR A 258 -10.03 18.07 -28.40
CA TYR A 258 -8.85 17.19 -28.24
C TYR A 258 -7.69 17.52 -29.20
N LYS A 259 -7.98 18.16 -30.33
CA LYS A 259 -6.98 18.56 -31.35
C LYS A 259 -7.32 19.95 -31.88
N PRO A 260 -6.96 21.02 -31.17
CA PRO A 260 -7.19 22.37 -31.65
C PRO A 260 -6.42 22.62 -32.95
N GLU A 261 -6.96 23.49 -33.80
CA GLU A 261 -6.30 23.88 -35.05
C GLU A 261 -4.98 24.64 -34.79
N THR A 262 -4.92 25.35 -33.65
CA THR A 262 -3.77 26.14 -33.20
C THR A 262 -3.31 25.67 -31.81
N PRO A 263 -2.50 24.61 -31.72
CA PRO A 263 -1.97 24.16 -30.45
C PRO A 263 -1.03 25.21 -29.84
N VAL A 264 -1.05 25.33 -28.52
CA VAL A 264 -0.16 26.25 -27.78
C VAL A 264 1.02 25.46 -27.22
N GLU A 265 2.23 25.78 -27.66
CA GLU A 265 3.46 25.25 -27.08
C GLU A 265 4.15 26.30 -26.20
N LEU A 266 4.71 25.84 -25.08
CA LEU A 266 5.47 26.65 -24.14
C LEU A 266 6.98 26.43 -24.28
N SER A 267 7.77 27.27 -23.61
CA SER A 267 9.21 27.04 -23.48
C SER A 267 9.52 25.87 -22.54
N GLN A 268 10.71 25.26 -22.68
CA GLN A 268 11.14 24.15 -21.81
C GLN A 268 11.15 24.55 -20.33
N GLU A 269 11.51 25.79 -20.02
CA GLU A 269 11.51 26.31 -18.65
C GLU A 269 10.09 26.39 -18.07
N GLU A 270 9.10 26.76 -18.87
CA GLU A 270 7.69 26.79 -18.46
C GLU A 270 7.16 25.39 -18.17
N TYR A 271 7.41 24.42 -19.07
CA TYR A 271 7.04 23.03 -18.81
C TYR A 271 7.66 22.50 -17.52
N ASN A 272 8.95 22.75 -17.31
CA ASN A 272 9.65 22.33 -16.09
C ASN A 272 8.99 22.94 -14.84
N ARG A 273 8.63 24.23 -14.87
CA ARG A 273 7.93 24.88 -13.75
C ARG A 273 6.55 24.27 -13.51
N MET A 274 5.80 23.96 -14.55
CA MET A 274 4.48 23.34 -14.43
C MET A 274 4.55 21.92 -13.86
N VAL A 275 5.48 21.10 -14.36
CA VAL A 275 5.73 19.75 -13.84
C VAL A 275 6.05 19.79 -12.34
N GLU A 276 6.97 20.66 -11.93
CA GLU A 276 7.33 20.78 -10.50
C GLU A 276 6.20 21.35 -9.64
N ARG A 277 5.33 22.21 -10.20
CA ARG A 277 4.15 22.72 -9.49
C ARG A 277 3.15 21.59 -9.22
N ILE A 278 2.88 20.73 -10.21
CA ILE A 278 1.97 19.58 -10.02
C ILE A 278 2.57 18.57 -9.04
N LYS A 279 3.85 18.21 -9.20
CA LYS A 279 4.53 17.24 -8.32
C LYS A 279 4.45 17.60 -6.84
N LYS A 280 4.56 18.90 -6.51
CA LYS A 280 4.47 19.37 -5.12
C LYS A 280 3.11 19.13 -4.47
N GLU A 281 2.06 19.04 -5.28
CA GLU A 281 0.68 18.86 -4.81
C GLU A 281 0.24 17.39 -4.81
N ILE A 282 1.02 16.48 -5.40
CA ILE A 282 0.77 15.03 -5.34
C ILE A 282 1.36 14.49 -4.02
N VAL A 283 0.48 14.23 -3.06
CA VAL A 283 0.79 13.54 -1.79
C VAL A 283 0.25 12.12 -1.84
#